data_AF-A0A2E9K0P5-F1
#
_entry.id   AF-A0A2E9K0P5-F1
#
_cell.length_a   1.000
_cell.length_b   1.000
_cell.length_c   1.000
_cell.angle_alpha   90.00
_cell.angle_beta   90.00
_cell.angle_gamma   90.00
#
_symmetry.space_group_name_H-M   'P 1'
#
loop_
_entity.id
_entity.type
_entity.pdbx_description
1 polymer ?
#
loop_
_entity_poly.entity_id
_entity_poly.type
_entity_poly.pdbx_seq_one_letter_code
_entity_poly.pdbx_strand_id
1 'polypeptide(L)' 'MFNWKAILKPADRASILKHTGLLAYAFIASILFKSLGFIPSHQVPVTMLIAFVSLEWMFFQRTKFTSQ' A
#
# COMPACT_ATOMS: atom_id res chain seq x y z
N MET A 1 -3.01 -20.51 21.52
CA MET A 1 -1.58 -20.22 21.26
C MET A 1 -1.43 -19.68 19.84
N PHE A 2 -1.13 -18.39 19.70
CA PHE A 2 -0.91 -17.77 18.38
C PHE A 2 0.39 -18.34 17.79
N ASN A 3 0.30 -19.06 16.68
CA ASN A 3 1.43 -19.80 16.11
C ASN A 3 2.31 -18.87 15.27
N TRP A 4 3.16 -18.09 15.94
CA TRP A 4 4.07 -17.09 15.33
C TRP A 4 4.96 -17.65 14.21
N LYS A 5 5.25 -18.95 14.22
CA LYS A 5 6.08 -19.60 13.19
C LYS A 5 5.41 -19.68 11.82
N ALA A 6 4.07 -19.61 11.74
CA ALA A 6 3.34 -19.62 10.46
C ALA A 6 3.36 -18.26 9.74
N ILE A 7 3.50 -17.15 10.47
CA ILE A 7 3.54 -15.78 9.94
C ILE A 7 4.91 -15.45 9.32
N LEU A 8 5.93 -16.25 9.62
CA LEU A 8 7.33 -15.97 9.28
C LEU A 8 7.84 -16.79 8.09
N LYS A 9 6.97 -17.21 7.16
CA LYS A 9 7.47 -17.69 5.86
C LYS A 9 8.18 -16.51 5.17
N PRO A 10 9.42 -16.68 4.68
CA PRO A 10 10.18 -15.60 4.03
C PRO A 10 9.46 -15.03 2.79
N ALA A 11 8.61 -15.84 2.14
CA ALA A 11 7.72 -15.40 1.07
C ALA A 11 6.64 -14.39 1.54
N ASP A 12 6.07 -14.59 2.74
CA ASP A 12 5.08 -13.67 3.32
C ASP A 12 5.73 -12.37 3.82
N ARG A 13 6.93 -12.44 4.41
CA ARG A 13 7.63 -11.24 4.88
C ARG A 13 7.94 -10.25 3.76
N ALA A 14 8.33 -10.75 2.58
CA ALA A 14 8.56 -9.90 1.41
C ALA A 14 7.27 -9.25 0.90
N SER A 15 6.15 -9.96 0.96
CA SER A 15 4.83 -9.39 0.63
C SER A 15 4.45 -8.31 1.64
N ILE A 16 4.55 -8.60 2.94
CA ILE A 16 4.24 -7.66 4.03
C ILE A 16 5.11 -6.40 3.92
N LEU A 17 6.41 -6.55 3.65
CA LEU A 17 7.32 -5.40 3.52
C LEU A 17 6.93 -4.52 2.31
N LYS A 18 6.54 -5.13 1.18
CA LYS A 18 6.05 -4.39 0.00
C LYS A 18 4.76 -3.64 0.32
N HIS A 19 3.77 -4.30 0.93
CA HIS A 19 2.51 -3.67 1.34
C HIS A 19 2.73 -2.54 2.37
N THR A 20 3.67 -2.72 3.31
CA THR A 20 4.03 -1.69 4.30
C THR A 20 4.69 -0.47 3.64
N GLY A 21 5.57 -0.70 2.66
CA GLY A 21 6.18 0.37 1.87
C GLY A 21 5.15 1.12 1.02
N LEU A 22 4.21 0.40 0.41
CA LEU A 22 3.09 0.95 -0.36
C LEU A 22 2.18 1.82 0.52
N LEU A 23 1.89 1.36 1.74
CA LEU A 23 1.10 2.11 2.72
C LEU A 23 1.79 3.41 3.13
N ALA A 24 3.09 3.35 3.44
CA ALA A 24 3.89 4.54 3.77
C ALA A 24 3.92 5.54 2.61
N TYR A 25 4.08 5.05 1.38
CA TYR A 25 4.05 5.89 0.18
C TYR A 25 2.69 6.57 -0.04
N ALA A 26 1.59 5.82 0.09
CA ALA A 26 0.23 6.34 0.00
C ALA A 26 -0.06 7.41 1.06
N PHE A 27 0.47 7.22 2.27
CA PHE A 27 0.38 8.21 3.35
C PHE A 27 1.12 9.51 2.97
N ILE A 28 2.38 9.42 2.54
CA ILE A 28 3.17 10.59 2.13
C ILE A 28 2.48 11.34 0.97
N ALA A 29 1.99 10.61 -0.04
CA ALA A 29 1.28 11.20 -1.16
C ALA A 29 0.03 11.98 -0.70
N SER A 30 -0.73 11.43 0.24
CA SER A 30 -1.93 12.08 0.77
C SER A 30 -1.62 13.33 1.58
N ILE A 31 -0.50 13.35 2.31
CA ILE A 31 -0.02 14.54 3.01
C ILE A 31 0.44 15.62 2.00
N LEU A 32 1.08 15.23 0.90
CA LEU A 32 1.45 16.14 -0.18
C LEU A 32 0.22 16.74 -0.88
N PHE A 33 -0.80 15.94 -1.19
CA PHE A 33 -2.05 16.47 -1.76
C PHE A 33 -2.75 17.46 -0.83
N LYS A 34 -2.70 17.21 0.49
CA LYS A 34 -3.18 18.17 1.48
C LYS A 34 -2.32 19.44 1.49
N SER A 35 -0.99 19.33 1.51
CA SER A 35 -0.10 20.51 1.59
C SER A 35 -0.20 21.40 0.35
N LEU A 36 -0.50 20.82 -0.80
CA LEU A 36 -0.77 21.54 -2.05
C LEU A 36 -2.19 22.13 -2.14
N GLY A 37 -3.06 21.85 -1.15
CA GLY A 37 -4.43 22.37 -1.11
C GLY A 37 -5.42 21.65 -2.03
N PHE A 38 -5.04 20.50 -2.62
CA PHE A 38 -5.93 19.72 -3.49
C PHE A 38 -7.04 19.01 -2.71
N ILE A 39 -6.78 18.64 -1.46
CA ILE A 39 -7.74 17.94 -0.61
C ILE A 39 -7.82 18.57 0.79
N PRO A 40 -9.02 18.66 1.39
CA PRO A 40 -9.20 19.08 2.77
C PRO A 40 -8.74 17.99 3.76
N SER A 41 -8.38 18.40 4.99
CA SER A 41 -7.80 17.51 6.02
C SER A 41 -8.61 16.25 6.33
N HIS A 42 -9.94 16.31 6.24
CA HIS A 42 -10.82 15.16 6.51
C HIS A 42 -10.83 14.12 5.37
N GLN A 43 -10.37 14.49 4.17
CA GLN A 43 -10.28 13.57 3.02
C GLN A 43 -8.95 12.81 2.98
N VAL A 44 -7.94 13.21 3.76
CA VAL A 44 -6.63 12.54 3.80
C VAL A 44 -6.73 11.03 4.02
N PRO A 45 -7.54 10.49 4.95
CA PRO A 45 -7.65 9.04 5.14
C PRO A 45 -8.25 8.33 3.91
N VAL A 46 -9.22 8.98 3.26
CA VAL A 46 -9.88 8.45 2.06
C VAL A 46 -8.92 8.47 0.88
N THR A 47 -8.20 9.57 0.67
CA THR A 47 -7.19 9.68 -0.40
C THR A 47 -6.06 8.67 -0.20
N MET A 48 -5.64 8.43 1.05
CA MET A 48 -4.65 7.41 1.38
C MET A 48 -5.14 6.00 1.01
N LEU A 49 -6.40 5.68 1.35
CA LEU A 49 -7.00 4.39 1.00
C LEU A 49 -7.08 4.20 -0.52
N ILE A 50 -7.52 5.22 -1.25
CA ILE A 50 -7.63 5.18 -2.72
C ILE A 50 -6.26 5.01 -3.35
N ALA A 51 -5.25 5.75 -2.89
CA ALA A 51 -3.89 5.65 -3.41
C ALA A 51 -3.29 4.27 -3.13
N PHE A 52 -3.51 3.73 -1.92
CA PHE A 52 -3.06 2.39 -1.55
C PHE A 52 -3.69 1.31 -2.44
N VAL A 53 -5.02 1.28 -2.56
CA VAL A 53 -5.74 0.30 -3.39
C VAL A 53 -5.35 0.42 -4.87
N SER A 54 -5.16 1.64 -5.36
CA SER A 54 -4.76 1.89 -6.76
C SER A 54 -3.36 1.36 -7.06
N LEU A 55 -2.41 1.55 -6.15
CA LEU A 55 -1.05 1.03 -6.30
C LEU A 55 -1.00 -0.50 -6.16
N GLU A 56 -1.73 -1.08 -5.20
CA GLU A 56 -1.91 -2.54 -5.08
C GLU A 56 -2.45 -3.13 -6.39
N TRP A 57 -3.47 -2.48 -6.98
CA TRP A 57 -4.06 -2.91 -8.23
C TRP A 57 -3.06 -2.86 -9.40
N MET A 58 -2.29 -1.78 -9.54
CA MET A 58 -1.24 -1.68 -10.57
C MET A 58 -0.16 -2.75 -10.39
N PHE A 59 0.25 -3.03 -9.14
CA PHE A 59 1.20 -4.10 -8.84
C PHE A 59 0.64 -5.48 -9.19
N PHE A 60 -0.62 -5.74 -8.87
CA PHE A 60 -1.30 -6.99 -9.20
C PHE A 60 -1.47 -7.20 -10.71
N GLN A 61 -1.70 -6.13 -11.47
CA GLN A 61 -1.74 -6.23 -12.94
C GLN A 61 -0.35 -6.50 -13.53
N ARG A 62 0.70 -5.86 -13.01
CA ARG A 62 2.08 -6.12 -13.48
C ARG A 62 2.51 -7.57 -13.32
N THR A 63 2.20 -8.20 -12.18
CA THR A 63 2.58 -9.60 -11.95
C THR A 63 1.86 -10.58 -12.86
N LYS A 64 0.62 -10.28 -13.29
CA LYS A 64 -0.12 -11.11 -14.26
C LYS A 64 0.41 -11.03 -15.68
N PHE A 65 0.96 -9.89 -16.10
CA PHE A 65 1.47 -9.71 -17.47
C PHE A 65 2.90 -10.21 -17.68
N THR A 66 3.71 -10.33 -16.63
CA THR A 66 5.10 -10.85 -16.72
C THR A 66 5.20 -12.38 -16.65
N SER A 67 4.07 -13.11 -16.66
CA SER A 67 4.04 -14.58 -16.59
C SER A 67 3.65 -15.26 -17.90
N GLN A 68 3.63 -14.52 -19.01
CA GLN A 68 3.54 -15.02 -20.39
C GLN A 68 4.92 -14.93 -21.05
#